data_AF-A0A1Q6PQA7-F1
#
_entry.id   AF-A0A1Q6PQA7-F1
#
_cell.length_a   1.000
_cell.length_b   1.000
_cell.length_c   1.000
_cell.angle_alpha   90.00
_cell.angle_beta   90.00
_cell.angle_gamma   90.00
#
_symmetry.space_group_name_H-M   'P 1'
#
loop_
_entity.id
_entity.type
_entity.pdbx_description
1 polymer ?
#
loop_
_entity_poly.entity_id
_entity_poly.type
_entity_poly.pdbx_seq_one_letter_code
_entity_poly.pdbx_strand_id
1 'polypeptide(L)' 'MVKKFDVITKLYEEATQEVTESPEKWIAFLRSASKNYRLPFDEQLLIQGKTGFQRNCGV' A
#
# COMPACT_ATOMS: atom_id res chain seq x y z
N MET A 1 14.42 18.73 11.44
CA MET A 1 15.13 17.57 10.86
C MET A 1 14.10 16.45 10.77
N VAL A 2 13.50 16.24 9.59
CA VAL A 2 12.54 15.14 9.40
C VAL A 2 13.34 13.86 9.56
N LYS A 3 13.05 13.09 10.61
CA LYS A 3 13.76 11.83 10.85
C LYS A 3 13.31 10.87 9.77
N LYS A 4 14.21 10.06 9.21
CA LYS A 4 13.87 9.08 8.14
C LYS A 4 12.64 8.23 8.49
N PHE A 5 12.41 8.01 9.78
CA PHE A 5 11.23 7.33 10.31
C PHE A 5 9.92 8.08 10.06
N ASP A 6 9.88 9.41 10.16
CA ASP A 6 8.67 10.20 9.90
C ASP A 6 8.17 10.04 8.45
N VAL A 7 9.11 9.87 7.51
CA VAL A 7 8.80 9.62 6.09
C VAL A 7 8.21 8.22 5.90
N ILE A 8 8.78 7.21 6.58
CA ILE A 8 8.28 5.84 6.53
C ILE A 8 6.89 5.76 7.16
N THR A 9 6.67 6.42 8.29
CA THR A 9 5.37 6.49 8.98
C THR A 9 4.30 7.10 8.08
N LYS A 10 4.59 8.22 7.41
CA LYS A 10 3.64 8.84 6.48
C LYS A 10 3.29 7.96 5.30
N LEU A 11 4.28 7.31 4.68
CA LEU A 11 4.05 6.35 3.60
C LEU A 11 3.14 5.19 4.04
N TYR A 12 3.27 4.76 5.29
CA TYR A 12 2.39 3.76 5.87
C TYR A 12 0.97 4.23 6.05
N GLU A 13 0.80 5.42 6.62
CA GLU A 13 -0.52 6.02 6.83
C GLU A 13 -1.23 6.21 5.49
N GLU A 14 -0.53 6.77 4.50
CA GLU A 14 -1.05 6.97 3.14
C GLU A 14 -1.43 5.65 2.47
N ALA A 15 -0.55 4.64 2.51
CA ALA A 15 -0.84 3.33 1.96
C ALA A 15 -2.06 2.70 2.65
N THR A 16 -2.10 2.70 3.98
CA THR A 16 -3.22 2.16 4.77
C THR A 16 -4.53 2.83 4.40
N GLN A 17 -4.54 4.16 4.33
CA GLN A 17 -5.71 4.96 4.02
C GLN A 17 -6.21 4.68 2.60
N GLU A 18 -5.31 4.55 1.62
CA GLU A 18 -5.66 4.18 0.25
C GLU A 18 -6.31 2.79 0.17
N VAL A 19 -5.75 1.80 0.87
CA VAL A 19 -6.28 0.43 0.81
C VAL A 19 -7.64 0.29 1.52
N THR A 20 -7.87 1.10 2.55
CA THR A 20 -9.06 1.08 3.39
C THR A 20 -10.12 2.08 2.97
N GLU A 21 -9.85 2.93 1.98
CA GLU A 21 -10.78 3.95 1.46
C GLU A 21 -12.07 3.33 0.92
N SER A 22 -11.99 2.15 0.29
CA SER A 22 -13.17 1.46 -0.24
C SER A 22 -13.08 -0.07 -0.10
N PRO A 23 -14.22 -0.76 0.04
CA PRO A 23 -14.25 -2.23 0.06
C PRO A 23 -13.63 -2.86 -1.19
N GLU A 24 -13.76 -2.23 -2.36
CA GLU A 24 -13.20 -2.71 -3.62
C GLU A 24 -11.68 -2.64 -3.61
N LYS A 25 -11.10 -1.54 -3.10
CA LYS A 25 -9.64 -1.38 -2.94
C LYS A 25 -9.09 -2.39 -1.93
N TRP A 26 -9.82 -2.62 -0.84
CA TRP A 26 -9.47 -3.63 0.14
C TRP A 26 -9.46 -5.04 -0.46
N ILE A 27 -10.48 -5.41 -1.24
CA ILE A 27 -10.52 -6.70 -1.94
C ILE A 27 -9.39 -6.81 -2.98
N ALA A 28 -9.10 -5.74 -3.72
CA ALA A 28 -8.00 -5.73 -4.69
C ALA A 28 -6.64 -5.93 -4.01
N PHE A 29 -6.44 -5.35 -2.83
CA PHE A 29 -5.28 -5.61 -1.99
C PHE A 29 -5.23 -7.06 -1.52
N LEU A 30 -6.32 -7.60 -0.97
CA LEU A 30 -6.35 -9.00 -0.50
C LEU A 30 -6.04 -9.99 -1.65
N ARG A 31 -6.47 -9.70 -2.87
CA ARG A 31 -6.10 -10.48 -4.07
C ARG A 31 -4.62 -10.40 -4.41
N SER A 32 -3.97 -9.29 -4.13
CA SER A 32 -2.52 -9.11 -4.31
C SER A 32 -1.74 -9.75 -3.16
N ALA A 33 -2.16 -9.51 -1.91
CA ALA A 33 -1.62 -10.07 -0.68
C ALA A 33 -1.65 -11.60 -0.67
N SER A 34 -2.74 -12.20 -1.14
CA SER A 34 -2.85 -13.66 -1.25
C SER A 34 -1.84 -14.28 -2.21
N LYS A 35 -1.40 -13.55 -3.24
CA LYS A 35 -0.31 -13.98 -4.15
C LYS A 35 1.07 -13.76 -3.56
N ASN A 36 1.20 -12.80 -2.63
CA ASN A 36 2.44 -12.39 -1.97
C ASN A 36 2.50 -12.82 -0.50
N TYR A 37 1.82 -13.92 -0.14
CA TYR A 37 1.62 -14.38 1.24
C TYR A 37 2.92 -14.65 2.02
N ARG A 38 4.07 -14.73 1.34
CA ARG A 38 5.40 -14.90 1.95
C ARG A 38 5.96 -13.60 2.52
N LEU A 39 5.42 -12.45 2.11
CA LEU A 39 5.85 -11.14 2.58
C LEU A 39 5.10 -10.77 3.87
N PRO A 40 5.74 -10.07 4.81
CA PRO A 40 5.05 -9.43 5.93
C PRO A 40 3.96 -8.47 5.44
N PHE A 41 2.90 -8.28 6.25
CA PHE A 41 1.79 -7.36 5.95
C PHE A 41 2.27 -5.98 5.52
N ASP A 42 3.25 -5.51 6.26
CA ASP A 42 4.01 -4.29 6.07
C ASP A 42 4.55 -4.09 4.64
N GLU A 43 5.20 -5.11 4.11
CA GLU A 43 5.74 -5.08 2.75
C GLU A 43 4.64 -5.21 1.69
N GLN A 44 3.61 -6.01 1.96
CA GLN A 44 2.45 -6.14 1.08
C GLN A 44 1.70 -4.80 0.91
N LEU A 45 1.56 -4.07 2.02
CA LEU A 45 0.90 -2.76 2.07
C LEU A 45 1.68 -1.73 1.26
N LEU A 46 3.01 -1.69 1.41
CA LEU A 46 3.89 -0.81 0.66
C LEU A 46 3.94 -1.14 -0.84
N ILE A 47 3.87 -2.43 -1.20
CA ILE A 47 3.77 -2.86 -2.61
C ILE A 47 2.46 -2.36 -3.20
N GLN A 48 1.34 -2.52 -2.51
CA GLN A 48 0.04 -2.07 -3.01
C GLN A 48 -0.02 -0.54 -3.14
N GLY A 49 0.44 0.23 -2.16
CA GLY A 49 0.47 1.70 -2.22
C GLY A 49 1.38 2.22 -3.35
N LYS A 50 2.55 1.59 -3.58
CA LYS A 50 3.42 1.95 -4.72
C LYS A 50 2.85 1.53 -6.08
N THR A 51 2.16 0.40 -6.14
CA THR A 51 1.58 -0.11 -7.40
C THR A 51 0.21 0.52 -7.71
N GLY A 52 -0.46 1.11 -6.70
CA GLY A 52 -1.64 1.99 -6.87
C GLY A 52 -1.24 3.33 -7.48
N PHE A 53 -0.15 3.94 -7.01
CA PHE A 53 0.37 5.22 -7.51
C PHE A 53 0.82 5.18 -8.98
N GLN A 54 1.35 4.06 -9.48
CA GLN A 54 1.72 3.93 -10.90
C GLN A 54 0.59 3.51 -11.83
N ARG A 55 -0.56 3.03 -11.33
CA ARG A 55 -1.67 2.60 -12.21
C ARG A 55 -2.58 3.74 -12.68
N ASN A 56 -2.50 4.92 -12.07
CA ASN A 56 -3.27 6.11 -12.49
C ASN A 56 -2.45 7.14 -13.31
N CYS A 57 -1.24 6.82 -13.73
CA CYS A 57 -0.44 7.66 -14.66
C CYS A 57 -0.12 6.94 -15.99
N GLY A 58 -1.00 6.04 -16.45
CA GLY A 58 -0.75 5.32 -17.68
C GLY A 58 -1.92 4.51 -18.21
N VAL A 59 -3.10 5.13 -18.33
CA VAL A 59 -4.04 4.95 -19.46
C VAL A 59 -4.76 6.28 -19.64
#